data_AF-A0A2P7NW55-F1
#
_entry.id   AF-A0A2P7NW55-F1
#
_cell.length_a   1.000
_cell.length_b   1.000
_cell.length_c   1.000
_cell.angle_alpha   90.00
_cell.angle_beta   90.00
_cell.angle_gamma   90.00
#
_symmetry.space_group_name_H-M   'P 1'
#
loop_
_entity.id
_entity.type
_entity.pdbx_description
1 polymer ?
#
loop_
_entity_poly.entity_id
_entity_poly.type
_entity_poly.pdbx_seq_one_letter_code
_entity_poly.pdbx_strand_id
1 'polypeptide(L)'
;MKKNIAWKICAAFLFMAGVHSALAESVAVQSNTIFVLDNSVAGSQIVVKNLPDGAANSCLIDAESNLLGLSTDTIATDIIVKNSTAVITTYNNVSLMTDVKLVDVSSCPLTDIVDLSECYASFQDGQLTIPCLKHKNDIISVILGQRGNSMNFEFESYKPGKRHDHGNDD
;
A
#
# COMPACT_ATOMS: atom_id res chain seq x y z
N MET A 1 -17.88 53.60 -37.07
CA MET A 1 -16.82 52.74 -37.66
C MET A 1 -15.68 52.61 -36.67
N LYS A 2 -15.20 51.36 -36.44
CA LYS A 2 -13.92 50.92 -35.81
C LYS A 2 -13.76 51.16 -34.29
N LYS A 3 -13.19 50.27 -33.48
CA LYS A 3 -13.01 48.79 -33.47
C LYS A 3 -12.37 48.48 -32.10
N ASN A 4 -12.95 47.50 -31.42
CA ASN A 4 -12.52 46.78 -30.19
C ASN A 4 -11.04 46.93 -29.77
N ILE A 5 -10.80 47.63 -28.66
CA ILE A 5 -9.51 47.61 -27.93
C ILE A 5 -9.78 47.15 -26.48
N ALA A 6 -10.14 45.88 -26.30
CA ALA A 6 -10.30 45.32 -24.95
C ALA A 6 -9.99 43.81 -24.89
N TRP A 7 -9.23 43.25 -25.83
CA TRP A 7 -9.00 41.79 -25.89
C TRP A 7 -7.55 41.37 -25.58
N LYS A 8 -6.54 42.26 -25.64
CA LYS A 8 -5.14 41.81 -25.73
C LYS A 8 -4.33 41.74 -24.41
N ILE A 9 -4.96 41.57 -23.24
CA ILE A 9 -4.19 41.46 -21.98
C ILE A 9 -4.42 40.15 -21.20
N CYS A 10 -5.42 39.33 -21.54
CA CYS A 10 -5.66 38.08 -20.79
C CYS A 10 -4.72 36.90 -21.14
N ALA A 11 -3.98 36.95 -22.24
CA ALA A 11 -3.18 35.79 -22.69
C ALA A 11 -1.80 35.67 -22.01
N ALA A 12 -1.31 36.71 -21.33
CA ALA A 12 0.02 36.70 -20.72
C ALA A 12 0.06 36.15 -19.28
N PHE A 13 -1.10 35.99 -18.62
CA PHE A 13 -1.16 35.53 -17.23
C PHE A 13 -1.24 34.00 -17.06
N LEU A 14 -1.49 33.25 -18.14
CA LEU A 14 -1.59 31.79 -18.08
C LEU A 14 -0.24 31.06 -18.16
N PHE A 15 0.85 31.74 -18.50
CA PHE A 15 2.19 31.15 -18.55
C PHE A 15 2.98 31.18 -17.23
N MET A 16 2.46 31.86 -16.19
CA MET A 16 3.05 31.83 -14.84
C MET A 16 2.35 30.87 -13.88
N ALA A 17 1.35 30.12 -14.32
CA ALA A 17 0.93 28.92 -13.62
C ALA A 17 2.00 27.85 -13.86
N GLY A 18 3.13 27.99 -13.17
CA GLY A 18 4.18 26.99 -13.10
C GLY A 18 3.55 25.66 -12.76
N VAL A 19 3.48 24.78 -13.76
CA VAL A 19 3.11 23.39 -13.59
C VAL A 19 4.21 22.80 -12.73
N HIS A 20 4.06 22.91 -11.41
CA HIS A 20 4.89 22.19 -10.48
C HIS A 20 4.64 20.73 -10.82
N SER A 21 5.58 20.15 -11.54
CA SER A 21 5.61 18.72 -11.82
C SER A 21 6.02 18.07 -10.51
N ALA A 22 5.09 18.03 -9.56
CA ALA A 22 5.22 17.22 -8.37
C ALA A 22 5.18 15.78 -8.89
N LEU A 23 6.35 15.17 -9.04
CA LEU A 23 6.44 13.75 -9.30
C LEU A 23 5.84 13.06 -8.09
N ALA A 24 4.86 12.18 -8.32
CA ALA A 24 4.31 11.36 -7.27
C ALA A 24 5.44 10.49 -6.69
N GLU A 25 5.48 10.37 -5.38
CA GLU A 25 6.41 9.47 -4.68
C GLU A 25 6.12 8.02 -5.09
N SER A 26 7.16 7.20 -5.21
CA SER A 26 6.99 5.78 -5.47
C SER A 26 6.58 5.06 -4.18
N VAL A 27 5.62 4.15 -4.30
CA VAL A 27 4.99 3.49 -3.18
C VAL A 27 4.96 1.99 -3.41
N ALA A 28 5.33 1.22 -2.38
CA ALA A 28 5.10 -0.21 -2.31
C ALA A 28 4.18 -0.52 -1.12
N VAL A 29 3.27 -1.46 -1.30
CA VAL A 29 2.41 -1.95 -0.23
C VAL A 29 2.69 -3.43 -0.03
N GLN A 30 2.94 -3.82 1.21
CA GLN A 30 3.06 -5.22 1.59
C GLN A 30 2.37 -5.47 2.92
N SER A 31 1.43 -6.43 2.91
CA SER A 31 0.57 -6.76 4.04
C SER A 31 -0.09 -5.50 4.61
N ASN A 32 0.11 -5.19 5.89
CA ASN A 32 -0.50 -4.03 6.54
C ASN A 32 0.38 -2.78 6.55
N THR A 33 1.39 -2.73 5.68
CA THR A 33 2.43 -1.69 5.67
C THR A 33 2.57 -1.05 4.29
N ILE A 34 2.67 0.27 4.27
CA ILE A 34 2.96 1.10 3.10
C ILE A 34 4.38 1.64 3.23
N PHE A 35 5.18 1.49 2.18
CA PHE A 35 6.53 2.03 2.06
C PHE A 35 6.51 3.13 0.98
N VAL A 36 6.96 4.31 1.34
CA VAL A 36 7.01 5.48 0.45
C VAL A 36 8.46 5.91 0.28
N LEU A 37 8.91 6.08 -0.96
CA LEU A 37 10.20 6.68 -1.26
C LEU A 37 10.11 8.20 -1.21
N ASP A 38 10.74 8.79 -0.20
CA ASP A 38 10.79 10.22 0.02
C ASP A 38 12.18 10.76 -0.35
N ASN A 39 12.24 11.50 -1.46
CA ASN A 39 13.45 12.16 -1.97
C ASN A 39 13.58 13.62 -1.46
N SER A 40 12.69 14.09 -0.58
CA SER A 40 12.74 15.48 -0.08
C SER A 40 13.87 15.72 0.92
N VAL A 41 14.38 14.65 1.53
CA VAL A 41 15.51 14.68 2.47
C VAL A 41 16.82 14.34 1.79
N ALA A 42 17.92 14.92 2.27
CA ALA A 42 19.26 14.60 1.78
C ALA A 42 19.57 13.11 1.99
N GLY A 43 20.02 12.45 0.92
CA GLY A 43 20.29 11.02 0.91
C GLY A 43 19.09 10.12 0.66
N SER A 44 17.88 10.69 0.52
CA SER A 44 16.60 9.99 0.36
C SER A 44 16.27 9.04 1.52
N GLN A 45 14.99 8.79 1.73
CA GLN A 45 14.54 7.88 2.78
C GLN A 45 13.33 7.04 2.39
N ILE A 46 13.11 5.98 3.15
CA ILE A 46 11.88 5.20 3.16
C ILE A 46 11.02 5.70 4.32
N VAL A 47 9.85 6.27 4.02
CA VAL A 47 8.82 6.56 5.03
C VAL A 47 7.87 5.36 5.10
N VAL A 48 7.68 4.83 6.30
CA VAL A 48 6.77 3.70 6.51
C VAL A 48 5.47 4.18 7.16
N LYS A 49 4.35 3.66 6.67
CA LYS A 49 3.01 3.93 7.20
C LYS A 49 2.23 2.65 7.38
N ASN A 50 1.29 2.67 8.32
CA ASN A 50 0.32 1.60 8.49
C ASN A 50 -0.75 1.72 7.38
N LEU A 51 -1.11 0.60 6.76
CA LEU A 51 -2.17 0.56 5.74
C LEU A 51 -3.58 0.93 6.28
N PRO A 52 -4.01 0.53 7.50
CA PRO A 52 -5.39 0.75 7.94
C PRO A 52 -5.75 2.22 8.18
N ASP A 53 -4.81 3.00 8.67
CA ASP A 53 -5.05 4.37 9.14
C ASP A 53 -4.11 5.41 8.49
N GLY A 54 -3.11 4.98 7.72
CA GLY A 54 -2.11 5.85 7.10
C GLY A 54 -1.15 6.50 8.11
N ALA A 55 -1.18 6.10 9.38
CA ALA A 55 -0.32 6.65 10.41
C ALA A 55 1.15 6.26 10.16
N ALA A 56 2.08 7.13 10.57
CA ALA A 56 3.50 6.82 10.47
C ALA A 56 3.87 5.61 11.33
N ASN A 57 4.76 4.76 10.80
CA ASN A 57 5.28 3.58 11.47
C ASN A 57 6.81 3.73 11.62
N SER A 58 7.33 3.53 12.84
CA SER A 58 8.74 3.73 13.17
C SER A 58 9.64 2.52 12.92
N CYS A 59 9.13 1.43 12.33
CA CYS A 59 9.85 0.16 12.21
C CYS A 59 11.22 0.23 11.52
N LEU A 60 11.48 1.24 10.69
CA LEU A 60 12.79 1.48 10.07
C LEU A 60 13.61 2.62 10.70
N ILE A 61 12.97 3.47 11.51
CA ILE A 61 13.61 4.62 12.15
C ILE A 61 14.52 4.15 13.28
N ASP A 62 14.03 3.24 14.11
CA ASP A 62 14.77 2.72 15.26
C ASP A 62 16.00 1.88 14.85
N ALA A 63 16.01 1.40 13.61
CA ALA A 63 17.10 0.64 13.01
C ALA A 63 18.03 1.50 12.11
N GLU A 64 17.80 2.82 12.04
CA GLU A 64 18.47 3.76 11.12
C GLU A 64 18.47 3.30 9.64
N SER A 65 17.58 2.36 9.31
CA SER A 65 17.52 1.68 8.02
C SER A 65 16.61 2.40 7.04
N ASN A 66 15.93 3.46 7.50
CA ASN A 66 15.09 4.31 6.67
C ASN A 66 15.92 5.21 5.73
N LEU A 67 17.16 5.57 6.08
CA LEU A 67 18.01 6.44 5.25
C LEU A 67 18.74 5.66 4.15
N LEU A 68 18.61 6.13 2.92
CA LEU A 68 19.25 5.48 1.76
C LEU A 68 20.68 5.97 1.50
N GLY A 69 21.15 7.01 2.20
CA GLY A 69 22.53 7.50 2.07
C GLY A 69 22.96 7.77 0.62
N LEU A 70 22.03 8.17 -0.24
CA LEU A 70 22.31 8.48 -1.64
C LEU A 70 23.11 9.78 -1.76
N SER A 71 23.91 9.90 -2.82
CA SER A 71 24.57 11.17 -3.12
C SER A 71 23.56 12.21 -3.60
N THR A 72 23.93 13.50 -3.57
CA THR A 72 23.05 14.61 -3.98
C THR A 72 22.56 14.53 -5.42
N ASP A 73 23.30 13.82 -6.28
CA ASP A 73 22.96 13.65 -7.70
C ASP A 73 22.15 12.38 -7.96
N THR A 74 21.88 11.59 -6.93
CA THR A 74 21.20 10.30 -7.04
C THR A 74 19.85 10.36 -6.33
N ILE A 75 18.79 9.98 -7.05
CA ILE A 75 17.43 9.89 -6.51
C ILE A 75 16.97 8.43 -6.47
N ALA A 76 16.09 8.10 -5.53
CA ALA A 76 15.34 6.85 -5.54
C ALA A 76 14.10 7.01 -6.42
N THR A 77 13.85 6.04 -7.30
CA THR A 77 12.82 6.15 -8.36
C THR A 77 11.70 5.15 -8.18
N ASP A 78 12.03 3.90 -7.82
CA ASP A 78 11.06 2.82 -7.64
C ASP A 78 11.39 2.00 -6.40
N ILE A 79 10.34 1.47 -5.77
CA ILE A 79 10.46 0.53 -4.64
C ILE A 79 9.60 -0.70 -4.89
N ILE A 80 10.18 -1.86 -4.60
CA ILE A 80 9.47 -3.14 -4.53
C ILE A 80 9.87 -3.81 -3.22
N VAL A 81 8.91 -4.33 -2.46
CA VAL A 81 9.20 -5.08 -1.24
C VAL A 81 8.86 -6.56 -1.44
N LYS A 82 9.82 -7.44 -1.12
CA LYS A 82 9.66 -8.88 -1.23
C LYS A 82 10.51 -9.59 -0.17
N ASN A 83 9.95 -10.58 0.50
CA ASN A 83 10.66 -11.39 1.51
C ASN A 83 11.45 -10.54 2.52
N SER A 84 10.81 -9.52 3.09
CA SER A 84 11.43 -8.59 4.04
C SER A 84 12.61 -7.79 3.49
N THR A 85 12.75 -7.67 2.18
CA THR A 85 13.76 -6.83 1.52
C THR A 85 13.06 -5.81 0.63
N ALA A 86 13.38 -4.53 0.81
CA ALA A 86 13.04 -3.48 -0.13
C ALA A 86 14.15 -3.38 -1.20
N VAL A 87 13.76 -3.53 -2.45
CA VAL A 87 14.59 -3.33 -3.64
C VAL A 87 14.26 -1.96 -4.20
N ILE A 88 15.24 -1.07 -4.22
CA ILE A 88 15.05 0.34 -4.56
C ILE A 88 15.88 0.65 -5.79
N THR A 89 15.21 1.06 -6.86
CA THR A 89 15.89 1.54 -8.07
C THR A 89 16.35 2.98 -7.83
N THR A 90 17.63 3.25 -8.09
CA THR A 90 18.20 4.59 -7.99
C THR A 90 18.65 5.09 -9.36
N TYR A 91 18.64 6.40 -9.55
CA TYR A 91 19.09 7.02 -10.79
C TYR A 91 20.00 8.21 -10.48
N ASN A 92 21.20 8.21 -11.08
CA ASN A 92 22.15 9.31 -10.94
C ASN A 92 22.06 10.25 -12.15
N ASN A 93 21.75 11.52 -11.90
CA ASN A 93 21.55 12.53 -12.94
C ASN A 93 22.84 12.99 -13.64
N VAL A 94 24.02 12.75 -13.04
CA VAL A 94 25.32 13.14 -13.60
C VAL A 94 25.91 12.02 -14.45
N SER A 95 25.94 10.79 -13.92
CA SER A 95 26.44 9.63 -14.65
C SER A 95 25.41 8.99 -15.60
N LEU A 96 24.12 9.36 -15.47
CA LEU A 96 23.00 8.80 -16.22
C LEU A 96 22.89 7.27 -16.06
N MET A 97 23.22 6.78 -14.86
CA MET A 97 23.20 5.35 -14.54
C MET A 97 22.08 5.02 -13.57
N THR A 98 21.43 3.89 -13.84
CA THR A 98 20.51 3.24 -12.91
C THR A 98 21.27 2.21 -12.08
N ASP A 99 20.98 2.15 -10.79
CA ASP A 99 21.51 1.15 -9.87
C ASP A 99 20.40 0.66 -8.91
N VAL A 100 20.73 -0.28 -8.02
CA VAL A 100 19.80 -0.84 -7.06
C VAL A 100 20.37 -0.77 -5.65
N LYS A 101 19.56 -0.29 -4.71
CA LYS A 101 19.84 -0.37 -3.28
C LYS A 101 18.90 -1.38 -2.62
N LEU A 102 19.47 -2.21 -1.75
CA LEU A 102 18.74 -3.18 -0.95
C LEU A 102 18.66 -2.69 0.50
N VAL A 103 17.47 -2.75 1.08
CA VAL A 103 17.23 -2.40 2.48
C VAL A 103 16.49 -3.54 3.15
N ASP A 104 16.99 -4.00 4.29
CA ASP A 104 16.28 -4.95 5.15
C ASP A 104 15.11 -4.24 5.83
N VAL A 105 13.92 -4.77 5.64
CA VAL A 105 12.67 -4.25 6.23
C VAL A 105 11.99 -5.30 7.11
N SER A 106 12.73 -6.31 7.56
CA SER A 106 12.24 -7.39 8.44
C SER A 106 11.73 -6.91 9.79
N SER A 107 12.15 -5.73 10.24
CA SER A 107 11.63 -5.08 11.46
C SER A 107 10.21 -4.53 11.30
N CYS A 108 9.70 -4.41 10.07
CA CYS A 108 8.35 -3.92 9.81
C CYS A 108 7.31 -5.05 9.87
N PRO A 109 6.07 -4.75 10.26
CA PRO A 109 4.99 -5.74 10.34
C PRO A 109 4.52 -6.15 8.93
N LEU A 110 5.34 -7.02 8.32
CA LEU A 110 5.14 -7.60 6.98
C LEU A 110 4.48 -8.98 7.04
N THR A 111 4.15 -9.46 8.22
CA THR A 111 3.27 -10.62 8.32
C THR A 111 1.87 -10.16 7.96
N ASP A 112 1.18 -10.95 7.13
CA ASP A 112 -0.27 -10.91 7.02
C ASP A 112 -0.83 -11.24 8.41
N ILE A 113 -0.94 -10.21 9.25
CA ILE A 113 -1.81 -10.28 10.41
C ILE A 113 -3.17 -10.31 9.76
N VAL A 114 -3.68 -11.53 9.57
CA VAL A 114 -5.10 -11.77 9.41
C VAL A 114 -5.74 -10.97 10.54
N ASP A 115 -6.36 -9.85 10.19
CA ASP A 115 -6.98 -9.00 11.19
C ASP A 115 -7.99 -9.88 11.91
N LEU A 116 -7.71 -10.20 13.17
CA LEU A 116 -8.58 -11.06 13.97
C LEU A 116 -9.94 -10.38 14.18
N SER A 117 -10.06 -9.08 13.91
CA SER A 117 -11.34 -8.36 13.82
C SER A 117 -12.22 -8.89 12.66
N GLU A 118 -11.60 -9.35 11.56
CA GLU A 118 -12.29 -9.98 10.43
C GLU A 118 -12.48 -11.49 10.61
N CYS A 119 -11.76 -12.12 11.56
CA CYS A 119 -11.73 -13.57 11.77
C CYS A 119 -12.26 -14.00 13.15
N TYR A 120 -13.29 -13.34 13.66
CA TYR A 120 -13.96 -13.76 14.88
C TYR A 120 -15.15 -14.69 14.57
N ALA A 121 -15.28 -15.79 15.32
CA ALA A 121 -16.44 -16.67 15.21
C ALA A 121 -17.58 -16.12 16.07
N SER A 122 -18.73 -15.82 15.46
CA SER A 122 -19.91 -15.33 16.19
C SER A 122 -20.95 -16.43 16.35
N PHE A 123 -21.63 -16.47 17.50
CA PHE A 123 -22.76 -17.36 17.75
C PHE A 123 -24.00 -16.52 18.07
N GLN A 124 -25.02 -16.60 17.23
CA GLN A 124 -26.27 -15.85 17.38
C GLN A 124 -27.44 -16.70 16.85
N ASP A 125 -28.55 -16.75 17.60
CA ASP A 125 -29.80 -17.42 17.20
C ASP A 125 -29.60 -18.88 16.74
N GLY A 126 -28.72 -19.61 17.42
CA GLY A 126 -28.43 -21.00 17.07
C GLY A 126 -27.50 -21.16 15.86
N GLN A 127 -26.91 -20.09 15.33
CA GLN A 127 -25.96 -20.16 14.21
C GLN A 127 -24.55 -19.73 14.64
N LEU A 128 -23.57 -20.59 14.39
CA LEU A 128 -22.14 -20.30 14.50
C LEU A 128 -21.61 -19.89 13.13
N THR A 129 -21.16 -18.64 13.01
CA THR A 129 -20.58 -18.10 11.76
C THR A 129 -19.09 -17.94 11.90
N ILE A 130 -18.33 -18.51 10.94
CA ILE A 130 -16.87 -18.37 10.82
C ILE A 130 -16.58 -17.69 9.49
N PRO A 131 -16.34 -16.36 9.47
CA PRO A 131 -16.30 -15.57 8.24
C PRO A 131 -15.07 -15.85 7.34
N CYS A 132 -13.97 -16.32 7.92
CA CYS A 132 -12.68 -16.45 7.25
C CYS A 132 -12.03 -17.82 7.49
N LEU A 133 -12.74 -18.90 7.20
CA LEU A 133 -12.16 -20.23 7.26
C LEU A 133 -11.24 -20.46 6.05
N LYS A 134 -9.95 -20.70 6.29
CA LYS A 134 -9.01 -21.08 5.23
C LYS A 134 -9.21 -22.56 4.86
N HIS A 135 -9.55 -22.82 3.60
CA HIS A 135 -9.67 -24.17 3.05
C HIS A 135 -8.82 -24.25 1.76
N LYS A 136 -7.68 -24.95 1.84
CA LYS A 136 -6.64 -24.94 0.80
C LYS A 136 -6.15 -23.52 0.51
N ASN A 137 -6.38 -23.01 -0.70
CA ASN A 137 -5.98 -21.69 -1.16
C ASN A 137 -7.13 -20.68 -1.13
N ASP A 138 -8.33 -21.10 -0.70
CA ASP A 138 -9.51 -20.24 -0.64
C ASP A 138 -9.81 -19.84 0.81
N ILE A 139 -10.39 -18.64 0.95
CA ILE A 139 -11.00 -18.17 2.20
C ILE A 139 -12.52 -18.21 1.98
N ILE A 140 -13.21 -18.91 2.86
CA ILE A 140 -14.68 -19.08 2.80
C ILE A 140 -15.32 -18.67 4.13
N SER A 141 -16.56 -18.19 4.05
CA SER A 141 -17.39 -18.03 5.23
C SER A 141 -18.25 -19.27 5.42
N VAL A 142 -18.24 -19.86 6.62
CA VAL A 142 -19.04 -21.04 6.96
C VAL A 142 -20.07 -20.68 8.02
N ILE A 143 -21.29 -21.18 7.84
CA ILE A 143 -22.40 -21.06 8.79
C ILE A 143 -22.78 -22.47 9.23
N LEU A 144 -22.79 -22.68 10.54
CA LEU A 144 -23.15 -23.94 11.17
C LEU A 144 -24.36 -23.73 12.09
N GLY A 145 -25.38 -24.57 11.96
CA GLY A 145 -26.59 -24.55 12.77
C GLY A 145 -26.48 -25.39 14.03
N GLN A 146 -27.06 -24.93 15.11
CA GLN A 146 -27.06 -25.64 16.39
C GLN A 146 -28.00 -26.84 16.35
N ARG A 147 -27.48 -27.99 16.77
CA ARG A 147 -28.28 -29.21 16.91
C ARG A 147 -28.98 -29.24 18.26
N GLY A 148 -30.29 -28.96 18.24
CA GLY A 148 -31.12 -28.91 19.44
C GLY A 148 -30.57 -27.88 20.45
N ASN A 149 -30.53 -28.23 21.74
CA ASN A 149 -30.03 -27.35 22.80
C ASN A 149 -28.57 -27.66 23.21
N SER A 150 -27.81 -28.38 22.38
CA SER A 150 -26.42 -28.76 22.68
C SER A 150 -25.41 -27.87 21.96
N MET A 151 -24.17 -27.81 22.43
CA MET A 151 -23.05 -27.14 21.72
C MET A 151 -22.48 -28.02 20.60
N ASN A 152 -23.37 -28.65 19.84
CA ASN A 152 -23.04 -29.39 18.63
C ASN A 152 -23.58 -28.61 17.45
N PHE A 153 -22.76 -28.47 16.42
CA PHE A 153 -23.10 -27.69 15.24
C PHE A 153 -23.08 -28.57 14.00
N GLU A 154 -24.09 -28.44 13.17
CA GLU A 154 -24.22 -29.12 11.89
C GLU A 154 -24.01 -28.11 10.76
N PHE A 155 -23.42 -28.58 9.67
CA PHE A 155 -23.15 -27.72 8.53
C PHE A 155 -24.45 -27.27 7.87
N GLU A 156 -24.64 -25.96 7.71
CA GLU A 156 -25.79 -25.41 7.00
C GLU A 156 -25.40 -24.87 5.64
N SER A 157 -24.43 -23.96 5.59
CA SER A 157 -24.05 -23.32 4.34
C SER A 157 -22.63 -22.74 4.37
N TYR A 158 -22.13 -22.40 3.18
CA TYR A 158 -20.92 -21.61 3.02
C TYR A 158 -21.12 -20.55 1.94
N LYS A 159 -20.42 -19.42 2.09
CA LYS A 159 -20.29 -18.41 1.04
C LYS A 159 -18.84 -18.38 0.57
N PRO A 160 -18.57 -18.47 -0.75
CA PRO A 160 -17.24 -18.20 -1.27
C PRO A 160 -16.80 -16.80 -0.87
N GLY A 161 -15.56 -16.62 -0.41
CA GLY A 161 -14.97 -15.29 -0.31
C GLY A 161 -15.04 -14.60 -1.68
N LYS A 162 -15.24 -13.28 -1.69
CA LYS A 162 -15.23 -12.50 -2.94
C LYS A 162 -13.95 -12.83 -3.70
N ARG A 163 -14.08 -13.50 -4.84
CA ARG A 163 -12.97 -13.58 -5.79
C ARG A 163 -12.68 -12.14 -6.22
N HIS A 164 -11.43 -11.71 -6.11
CA HIS A 164 -10.97 -10.57 -6.88
C HIS A 164 -11.06 -10.97 -8.35
N ASP A 165 -12.16 -10.63 -9.01
CA ASP A 165 -12.27 -10.75 -10.45
C ASP A 165 -11.22 -9.81 -11.05
N HIS A 166 -10.18 -10.41 -11.63
CA HIS A 166 -9.34 -9.74 -12.61
C HIS A 166 -10.19 -9.57 -13.88
N GLY A 167 -10.97 -8.50 -13.92
CA GLY A 167 -11.56 -7.99 -15.14
C GLY A 167 -10.43 -7.50 -16.05
N ASN A 168 -9.96 -8.37 -16.95
CA ASN A 168 -9.31 -7.93 -18.17
C ASN A 168 -10.41 -7.36 -19.06
N ASP A 169 -10.52 -6.04 -19.11
CA ASP A 169 -11.19 -5.35 -20.21
C ASP A 169 -10.16 -5.21 -21.33
N ASP A 170 -10.33 -6.03 -22.38
CA ASP A 170 -9.72 -5.87 -23.71
C ASP A 170 -10.22 -4.60 -24.41
#